data_AF-A0AAE5MRW3-F1
#
_entry.id   AF-A0AAE5MRW3-F1
#
_cell.length_a   1.000
_cell.length_b   1.000
_cell.length_c   1.000
_cell.angle_alpha   90.00
_cell.angle_beta   90.00
_cell.angle_gamma   90.00
#
_symmetry.space_group_name_H-M   'P 1'
#
loop_
_entity.id
_entity.type
_entity.pdbx_description
1 polymer ?
#
loop_
_entity_poly.entity_id
_entity_poly.type
_entity_poly.pdbx_seq_one_letter_code
_entity_poly.pdbx_strand_id
1 'polypeptide(L)'
;KAHKHGVLYFERLKSYSQVVALLEPLNGPEYIEIVHSTVGMYDYFTHAETPSKEPYNVDDIQYGCGFDLSEFLASQNQTGQINEILTIIDNKDIREFNDLVRVIREDDTNLLKLLASKSYFFSKYIDSVRYGRLDREG
;
A
#
# COMPACT_ATOMS: atom_id res chain seq x y z
N LYS A 1 13.24 -25.30 -18.64
CA LYS A 1 11.89 -25.83 -18.31
C LYS A 1 11.00 -24.67 -17.90
N ALA A 2 9.70 -24.76 -18.17
CA ALA A 2 8.74 -23.83 -17.59
C ALA A 2 8.84 -23.91 -16.05
N HIS A 3 8.97 -22.76 -15.40
CA HIS A 3 9.01 -22.60 -13.95
C HIS A 3 8.06 -21.45 -13.59
N LYS A 4 7.52 -21.49 -12.37
CA LYS A 4 6.70 -20.42 -11.81
C LYS A 4 7.49 -19.74 -10.71
N HIS A 5 7.40 -18.42 -10.65
CA HIS A 5 7.88 -17.65 -9.51
C HIS A 5 6.71 -17.45 -8.54
N GLY A 6 7.00 -17.58 -7.24
CA GLY A 6 6.01 -17.41 -6.19
C GLY A 6 6.66 -16.71 -5.01
N VAL A 7 5.89 -15.86 -4.35
CA VAL A 7 6.33 -15.12 -3.17
C VAL A 7 5.45 -15.54 -2.00
N LEU A 8 6.08 -15.80 -0.85
CA LEU A 8 5.38 -16.05 0.40
C LEU A 8 5.42 -14.80 1.25
N TYR A 9 4.25 -14.22 1.51
CA TYR A 9 4.10 -13.11 2.43
C TYR A 9 3.64 -13.61 3.79
N PHE A 10 4.30 -13.15 4.85
CA PHE A 10 3.97 -13.50 6.23
C PHE A 10 3.73 -12.24 7.05
N GLU A 11 2.64 -12.21 7.82
CA GLU A 11 2.33 -11.09 8.73
C GLU A 11 3.39 -10.89 9.82
N ARG A 12 4.14 -11.94 10.14
CA ARG A 12 5.21 -11.94 11.14
C ARG A 12 6.49 -12.45 10.53
N LEU A 13 7.62 -11.93 11.04
CA LEU A 13 8.96 -12.38 10.66
C LEU A 13 9.07 -13.91 10.77
N LYS A 14 9.56 -14.53 9.71
CA LYS A 14 9.92 -15.95 9.64
C LYS A 14 11.42 -16.08 9.40
N SER A 15 12.05 -17.05 10.04
CA SER A 15 13.42 -17.44 9.69
C SER A 15 13.43 -18.24 8.39
N TYR A 16 14.57 -18.25 7.71
CA TYR A 16 14.80 -19.09 6.52
C TYR A 16 14.41 -20.56 6.78
N SER A 17 14.87 -21.12 7.89
CA SER A 17 14.59 -22.51 8.26
C SER A 17 13.10 -22.81 8.47
N GLN A 18 12.34 -21.84 9.03
CA GLN A 18 10.89 -21.98 9.18
C GLN A 18 10.20 -22.03 7.82
N VAL A 19 10.65 -21.22 6.85
CA VAL A 19 10.06 -21.20 5.50
C VAL A 19 10.41 -22.49 4.74
N VAL A 20 11.64 -22.98 4.81
CA VAL A 20 12.02 -24.26 4.18
C VAL A 20 11.22 -25.42 4.76
N ALA A 21 11.07 -25.50 6.09
CA ALA A 21 10.26 -26.54 6.74
C ALA A 21 8.78 -26.47 6.34
N LEU A 22 8.24 -25.28 6.05
CA LEU A 22 6.87 -25.12 5.54
C LEU A 22 6.73 -25.64 4.10
N LEU A 23 7.79 -25.58 3.31
CA LEU A 23 7.81 -25.96 1.89
C LEU A 23 8.17 -27.43 1.66
N GLU A 24 8.86 -28.07 2.62
CA GLU A 24 9.29 -29.46 2.55
C GLU A 24 8.15 -30.44 2.20
N PRO A 25 6.94 -30.37 2.82
CA PRO A 25 5.84 -31.29 2.51
C PRO A 25 5.26 -31.11 1.10
N LEU A 26 5.53 -29.97 0.46
CA LEU A 26 5.05 -29.63 -0.88
C LEU A 26 6.05 -30.02 -1.98
N ASN A 27 7.16 -30.70 -1.64
CA ASN A 27 8.34 -30.83 -2.51
C ASN A 27 8.78 -29.47 -3.06
N GLY A 28 8.73 -28.44 -2.21
CA GLY A 28 9.08 -27.07 -2.57
C GLY A 28 10.57 -26.89 -2.89
N PRO A 29 10.95 -25.72 -3.43
CA PRO A 29 12.32 -25.46 -3.83
C PRO A 29 13.28 -25.46 -2.63
N GLU A 30 14.47 -26.01 -2.83
CA GLU A 30 15.56 -26.02 -1.84
C GLU A 30 16.19 -24.62 -1.66
N TYR A 31 16.07 -23.77 -2.69
CA TYR A 31 16.59 -22.41 -2.70
C TYR A 31 15.43 -21.40 -2.62
N ILE A 32 15.43 -20.60 -1.57
CA ILE A 32 14.52 -19.45 -1.39
C ILE A 32 15.36 -18.18 -1.20
N GLU A 33 14.90 -17.08 -1.78
CA GLU A 33 15.55 -15.78 -1.62
C GLU A 33 14.71 -14.90 -0.70
N ILE A 34 15.37 -14.18 0.20
CA ILE A 34 14.71 -13.22 1.08
C ILE A 34 14.46 -11.96 0.27
N VAL A 35 13.20 -11.55 0.16
CA VAL A 35 12.85 -10.27 -0.44
C VAL A 35 13.14 -9.17 0.59
N HIS A 36 14.17 -8.36 0.33
CA HIS A 36 14.70 -7.40 1.30
C HIS A 36 13.94 -6.07 1.37
N SER A 37 13.11 -5.75 0.38
CA SER A 37 12.25 -4.57 0.42
C SER A 37 10.87 -4.88 -0.19
N THR A 38 9.84 -4.30 0.39
CA THR A 38 8.46 -4.41 -0.12
C THR A 38 8.32 -3.78 -1.52
N VAL A 39 9.15 -2.78 -1.83
CA VAL A 39 9.33 -2.20 -3.17
C VAL A 39 9.93 -3.23 -4.13
N GLY A 40 10.99 -3.94 -3.73
CA GLY A 40 11.58 -5.02 -4.52
C GLY A 40 10.62 -6.19 -4.73
N MET A 41 9.66 -6.41 -3.83
CA MET A 41 8.58 -7.38 -4.03
C MET A 41 7.60 -6.92 -5.11
N TYR A 42 7.23 -5.64 -5.12
CA TYR A 42 6.38 -5.04 -6.15
C TYR A 42 7.06 -5.03 -7.53
N ASP A 43 8.33 -4.62 -7.59
CA ASP A 43 9.13 -4.62 -8.81
C ASP A 43 9.38 -6.04 -9.33
N TYR A 44 9.45 -7.03 -8.44
CA TYR A 44 9.53 -8.45 -8.80
C TYR A 44 8.20 -8.97 -9.40
N PHE A 45 7.06 -8.61 -8.81
CA PHE A 45 5.74 -8.99 -9.34
C PHE A 45 5.46 -8.35 -10.71
N THR A 46 5.96 -7.15 -10.95
CA THR A 46 5.77 -6.41 -12.21
C THR A 46 6.92 -6.59 -13.21
N HIS A 47 8.01 -7.26 -12.83
CA HIS A 47 9.26 -7.39 -13.59
C HIS A 47 9.91 -6.04 -13.98
N ALA A 48 9.68 -4.98 -13.22
CA ALA A 48 10.16 -3.62 -13.54
C ALA A 48 11.70 -3.51 -13.61
N GLU A 49 12.43 -4.36 -12.90
CA GLU A 49 13.89 -4.31 -12.76
C GLU A 49 14.67 -5.09 -13.85
N THR A 50 13.99 -5.81 -14.77
CA THR A 50 14.68 -6.61 -15.79
C THR A 50 14.44 -6.06 -17.21
N PRO A 51 15.35 -5.25 -17.78
CA PRO A 51 15.15 -4.62 -19.10
C PRO A 51 15.09 -5.62 -20.28
N SER A 52 15.27 -6.93 -20.03
CA SER A 52 15.24 -7.99 -21.05
C SER A 52 13.98 -8.87 -21.02
N LYS A 53 13.02 -8.62 -20.12
CA LYS A 53 11.79 -9.42 -20.01
C LYS A 53 10.57 -8.52 -20.14
N GLU A 54 9.57 -8.97 -20.89
CA GLU A 54 8.30 -8.23 -20.98
C GLU A 54 7.67 -8.10 -19.58
N PRO A 55 7.21 -6.90 -19.19
CA PRO A 55 6.57 -6.68 -17.89
C PRO A 55 5.31 -7.56 -17.78
N TYR A 56 5.14 -8.22 -16.63
CA TYR A 56 3.97 -9.05 -16.38
C TYR A 56 2.78 -8.16 -16.03
N ASN A 57 1.59 -8.47 -16.56
CA ASN A 57 0.38 -7.76 -16.21
C ASN A 57 0.02 -8.07 -14.75
N VAL A 58 -0.29 -7.04 -13.96
CA VAL A 58 -0.76 -7.16 -12.59
C VAL A 58 -2.03 -8.03 -12.52
N ASP A 59 -2.85 -8.02 -13.58
CA ASP A 59 -4.06 -8.85 -13.69
C ASP A 59 -3.77 -10.36 -13.75
N ASP A 60 -2.54 -10.76 -14.08
CA ASP A 60 -2.14 -12.18 -14.15
C ASP A 60 -1.62 -12.72 -12.81
N ILE A 61 -1.52 -11.87 -11.78
CA ILE A 61 -1.07 -12.27 -10.44
C ILE A 61 -2.14 -13.12 -9.76
N GLN A 62 -1.82 -14.38 -9.52
CA GLN A 62 -2.65 -15.26 -8.70
C GLN A 62 -2.25 -15.10 -7.23
N TYR A 63 -3.21 -14.72 -6.39
CA TYR A 63 -3.06 -14.59 -4.95
C TYR A 63 -4.18 -15.33 -4.22
N GLY A 64 -3.96 -15.67 -2.95
CA GLY A 64 -4.89 -16.48 -2.16
C GLY A 64 -4.58 -16.43 -0.66
N CYS A 65 -5.20 -17.33 0.11
CA CYS A 65 -5.00 -17.45 1.55
C CYS A 65 -5.26 -16.14 2.35
N GLY A 66 -6.20 -15.32 1.87
CA GLY A 66 -6.55 -14.04 2.51
C GLY A 66 -5.58 -12.89 2.22
N PHE A 67 -4.61 -13.10 1.32
CA PHE A 67 -3.74 -12.01 0.86
C PHE A 67 -4.55 -11.02 0.01
N ASP A 68 -4.60 -9.77 0.45
CA ASP A 68 -5.23 -8.67 -0.29
C ASP A 68 -4.15 -7.89 -1.05
N LEU A 69 -4.06 -8.14 -2.36
CA LEU A 69 -3.09 -7.45 -3.23
C LEU A 69 -3.35 -5.94 -3.27
N SER A 70 -4.60 -5.51 -3.31
CA SER A 70 -4.98 -4.10 -3.38
C SER A 70 -4.56 -3.35 -2.11
N GLU A 71 -4.80 -3.94 -0.94
CA GLU A 71 -4.34 -3.37 0.35
C GLU A 71 -2.81 -3.34 0.45
N PHE A 72 -2.14 -4.40 -0.01
CA PHE A 72 -0.67 -4.44 -0.05
C PHE A 72 -0.11 -3.32 -0.93
N LEU A 73 -0.61 -3.15 -2.16
CA LEU A 73 -0.17 -2.11 -3.08
C LEU A 73 -0.40 -0.71 -2.52
N ALA A 74 -1.59 -0.46 -1.95
CA ALA A 74 -1.92 0.81 -1.30
C ALA A 74 -0.93 1.14 -0.17
N SER A 75 -0.54 0.15 0.65
CA SER A 75 0.42 0.35 1.74
C SER A 75 1.81 0.83 1.27
N GLN A 76 2.20 0.52 0.02
CA GLN A 76 3.48 0.92 -0.54
C GLN A 76 3.49 2.39 -1.00
N ASN A 77 2.33 2.98 -1.28
CA ASN A 77 2.20 4.37 -1.74
C ASN A 77 1.58 5.29 -0.69
N GLN A 78 1.93 5.09 0.59
CA GLN A 78 1.35 5.88 1.68
C GLN A 78 1.54 7.40 1.48
N THR A 79 2.69 7.84 0.96
CA THR A 79 2.96 9.27 0.69
C THR A 79 2.05 9.83 -0.40
N GLY A 80 1.82 9.08 -1.49
CA GLY A 80 0.89 9.49 -2.54
C GLY A 80 -0.54 9.63 -2.03
N GLN A 81 -0.99 8.67 -1.22
CA GLN A 81 -2.30 8.71 -0.58
C GLN A 81 -2.47 9.89 0.40
N ILE A 82 -1.42 10.24 1.16
CA ILE A 82 -1.45 11.45 2.00
C ILE A 82 -1.65 12.68 1.12
N ASN A 83 -0.87 12.83 0.05
CA ASN A 83 -0.97 13.98 -0.87
C ASN A 83 -2.35 14.07 -1.53
N GLU A 84 -2.95 12.94 -1.88
CA GLU A 84 -4.30 12.87 -2.42
C GLU A 84 -5.34 13.39 -1.42
N ILE A 85 -5.28 12.95 -0.16
CA ILE A 85 -6.17 13.43 0.90
C ILE A 85 -5.98 14.95 1.10
N LEU A 86 -4.74 15.46 1.11
CA LEU A 86 -4.48 16.90 1.21
C LEU A 86 -5.06 17.68 0.02
N THR A 87 -4.91 17.15 -1.19
CA THR A 87 -5.49 17.74 -2.41
C THR A 87 -7.01 17.79 -2.36
N ILE A 88 -7.67 16.76 -1.81
CA ILE A 88 -9.12 16.74 -1.57
C ILE A 88 -9.51 17.85 -0.59
N ILE A 89 -8.77 18.02 0.50
CA ILE A 89 -9.02 19.07 1.49
C ILE A 89 -8.96 20.44 0.83
N ASP A 90 -7.90 20.72 0.07
CA ASP A 90 -7.69 22.02 -0.57
C ASP A 90 -8.72 22.30 -1.67
N ASN A 91 -8.96 21.34 -2.57
CA ASN A 91 -9.84 21.54 -3.72
C ASN A 91 -11.33 21.66 -3.34
N LYS A 92 -11.76 20.94 -2.29
CA LYS A 92 -13.14 20.99 -1.80
C LYS A 92 -13.33 21.97 -0.64
N ASP A 93 -12.29 22.74 -0.31
CA ASP A 93 -12.29 23.72 0.78
C ASP A 93 -12.76 23.12 2.12
N ILE A 94 -12.31 21.89 2.43
CA ILE A 94 -12.83 21.14 3.58
C ILE A 94 -12.33 21.78 4.87
N ARG A 95 -13.29 22.23 5.70
CA ARG A 95 -12.99 22.91 6.97
C ARG A 95 -13.26 22.05 8.18
N GLU A 96 -13.99 20.96 8.07
CA GLU A 96 -14.32 20.08 9.19
C GLU A 96 -13.88 18.64 8.91
N PHE A 97 -13.36 17.97 9.94
CA PHE A 97 -12.85 16.60 9.80
C PHE A 97 -13.97 15.61 9.43
N ASN A 98 -15.20 15.84 9.91
CA ASN A 98 -16.34 14.99 9.57
C ASN A 98 -16.69 15.04 8.06
N ASP A 99 -16.53 16.21 7.43
CA ASP A 99 -16.78 16.40 6.00
C ASP A 99 -15.72 15.70 5.18
N LEU A 100 -14.45 15.75 5.62
CA LEU A 100 -13.37 14.96 5.02
C LEU A 100 -13.69 13.45 5.07
N VAL A 101 -14.11 12.95 6.23
CA VAL A 101 -14.49 11.53 6.39
C VAL A 101 -15.66 11.17 5.48
N ARG A 102 -16.66 12.04 5.32
CA ARG A 102 -17.80 11.82 4.42
C ARG A 102 -17.40 11.77 2.95
N VAL A 103 -16.48 12.62 2.53
CA VAL A 103 -15.98 12.60 1.15
C VAL A 103 -15.20 11.31 0.88
N ILE A 104 -14.30 10.93 1.78
CA ILE A 104 -13.39 9.80 1.54
C ILE A 104 -14.11 8.44 1.66
N ARG A 105 -15.06 8.31 2.59
CA ARG A 105 -15.76 7.03 2.81
C ARG A 105 -16.60 6.56 1.62
N GLU A 106 -17.01 7.46 0.74
CA GLU A 106 -17.83 7.14 -0.44
C GLU A 106 -16.97 6.75 -1.64
N ASP A 107 -15.66 7.02 -1.59
CA ASP A 107 -14.75 6.95 -2.72
C ASP A 107 -13.72 5.82 -2.56
N ASP A 108 -12.93 5.83 -1.48
CA ASP A 108 -11.82 4.89 -1.30
C ASP A 108 -11.67 4.41 0.16
N THR A 109 -11.85 3.11 0.34
CA THR A 109 -11.72 2.44 1.66
C THR A 109 -10.28 2.44 2.17
N ASN A 110 -9.27 2.40 1.29
CA ASN A 110 -7.86 2.48 1.67
C ASN A 110 -7.49 3.90 2.13
N LEU A 111 -7.97 4.94 1.45
CA LEU A 111 -7.82 6.31 1.95
C LEU A 111 -8.55 6.49 3.27
N LEU A 112 -9.72 5.87 3.47
CA LEU A 112 -10.43 5.91 4.76
C LEU A 112 -9.61 5.25 5.89
N LYS A 113 -9.01 4.07 5.63
CA LYS A 113 -8.12 3.40 6.59
C LYS A 113 -6.92 4.29 6.95
N LEU A 114 -6.29 4.90 5.95
CA LEU A 114 -5.18 5.83 6.16
C LEU A 114 -5.59 7.05 6.97
N LEU A 115 -6.72 7.69 6.60
CA LEU A 115 -7.31 8.82 7.29
C LEU A 115 -7.56 8.50 8.77
N ALA A 116 -8.14 7.34 9.07
CA ALA A 116 -8.38 6.90 10.44
C ALA A 116 -7.07 6.73 11.23
N SER A 117 -6.05 6.11 10.61
CA SER A 117 -4.74 5.88 11.25
C SER A 117 -3.94 7.15 11.53
N LYS A 118 -4.18 8.23 10.76
CA LYS A 118 -3.44 9.50 10.86
C LYS A 118 -4.39 10.68 11.15
N SER A 119 -5.51 10.42 11.82
CA SER A 119 -6.58 11.41 12.05
C SER A 119 -6.10 12.73 12.67
N TYR A 120 -5.16 12.67 13.63
CA TYR A 120 -4.57 13.86 14.25
C TYR A 120 -3.80 14.74 13.26
N PHE A 121 -3.07 14.15 12.32
CA PHE A 121 -2.33 14.91 11.31
C PHE A 121 -3.30 15.67 10.41
N PHE A 122 -4.32 14.99 9.91
CA PHE A 122 -5.30 15.59 9.01
C PHE A 122 -6.19 16.63 9.72
N SER A 123 -6.59 16.39 10.97
CA SER A 123 -7.35 17.40 11.73
C SER A 123 -6.50 18.66 11.98
N LYS A 124 -5.21 18.50 12.33
CA LYS A 124 -4.30 19.64 12.48
C LYS A 124 -4.05 20.40 11.20
N TYR A 125 -3.97 19.70 10.08
CA TYR A 125 -3.87 20.36 8.78
C TYR A 125 -5.12 21.21 8.50
N ILE A 126 -6.32 20.63 8.62
CA ILE A 126 -7.59 21.34 8.45
C ILE A 126 -7.68 22.58 9.36
N ASP A 127 -7.34 22.44 10.64
CA ASP A 127 -7.29 23.56 11.59
C ASP A 127 -6.35 24.67 11.07
N SER A 128 -5.15 24.30 10.63
CA SER A 128 -4.16 25.25 10.12
C SER A 128 -4.64 25.99 8.87
N VAL A 129 -5.30 25.30 7.92
CA VAL A 129 -5.88 25.94 6.73
C VAL A 129 -7.00 26.90 7.15
N ARG A 130 -7.82 26.55 8.15
CA ARG A 130 -8.90 27.40 8.69
C ARG A 130 -8.36 28.71 9.27
N TYR A 131 -7.39 28.62 10.17
CA TYR A 131 -6.83 29.81 10.83
C TYR A 131 -5.97 30.65 9.87
N GLY A 132 -5.15 30.01 9.03
CA GLY A 132 -4.25 30.71 8.12
C GLY A 132 -4.94 31.48 6.98
N ARG A 133 -6.26 31.34 6.81
CA ARG A 133 -7.07 32.13 5.86
C ARG A 133 -7.71 33.35 6.52
N LEU A 134 -8.15 33.24 7.78
CA LEU A 134 -8.66 34.37 8.56
C LEU A 134 -7.62 35.50 8.68
N ASP A 135 -6.34 35.14 8.78
CA ASP A 135 -5.23 36.10 8.85
C ASP A 135 -4.87 36.77 7.50
N ARG A 136 -5.40 36.29 6.37
CA ARG A 136 -5.12 36.84 5.02
C ARG A 136 -6.24 37.70 4.44
N GLU A 137 -7.42 37.63 5.04
CA GLU A 137 -8.62 38.38 4.61
C GLU A 137 -8.94 39.56 5.55
N GLY A 138 -8.14 39.77 6.61
CA GLY A 138 -8.19 40.93 7.53
C GLY A 138 -6.98 41.85 7.38
#